data_AF-A0AAD5X063-F1
#
_entry.id   AF-A0AAD5X063-F1
#
_cell.length_a   1.000
_cell.length_b   1.000
_cell.length_c   1.000
_cell.angle_alpha   90.00
_cell.angle_beta   90.00
_cell.angle_gamma   90.00
#
_symmetry.space_group_name_H-M   'P 1'
#
loop_
_entity.id
_entity.type
_entity.pdbx_description
1 polymer ?
#
loop_
_entity_poly.entity_id
_entity_poly.type
_entity_poly.pdbx_seq_one_letter_code
_entity_poly.pdbx_strand_id
1 'polypeptide(L)'
;MPPPLRLLILGDGNFSFSLALCRILFPRQSDSEISQTNAHIAHSFLSLPFPSFPSRNIEITTTSFDSRDQLYGKYHDSKEILEKIEDRYGKDHGVVVMHGVNAWELDKCFGERKFDCV
;
A
#
# COMPACT_ATOMS: atom_id res chain seq x y z
N MET A 1 13.39 15.93 -10.70
CA MET A 1 12.76 15.50 -9.43
C MET A 1 13.44 14.21 -8.99
N PRO A 2 13.62 13.97 -7.67
CA PRO A 2 14.06 12.66 -7.20
C PRO A 2 13.08 11.56 -7.67
N PRO A 3 13.56 10.31 -7.86
CA PRO A 3 12.67 9.20 -8.19
C PRO A 3 11.62 9.01 -7.09
N PRO A 4 10.43 8.48 -7.43
CA PRO A 4 9.42 8.16 -6.42
C PRO A 4 9.94 7.06 -5.49
N LEU A 5 9.56 7.13 -4.22
CA LEU A 5 9.73 6.06 -3.25
C LEU A 5 8.79 4.91 -3.64
N ARG A 6 9.35 3.72 -3.84
CA ARG A 6 8.60 2.51 -4.21
C ARG A 6 8.52 1.55 -3.04
N LEU A 7 7.30 1.35 -2.55
CA LEU A 7 6.99 0.44 -1.46
C LEU A 7 6.37 -0.83 -2.02
N LEU A 8 6.90 -1.99 -1.64
CA LEU A 8 6.28 -3.29 -1.85
C LEU A 8 5.73 -3.78 -0.52
N ILE A 9 4.47 -4.21 -0.49
CA ILE A 9 3.86 -4.88 0.67
C ILE A 9 3.61 -6.32 0.27
N LEU A 10 4.35 -7.25 0.87
CA LEU A 10 4.30 -8.66 0.53
C LEU A 10 3.29 -9.44 1.37
N GLY A 11 2.37 -10.13 0.68
CA GLY A 11 1.50 -11.11 1.32
C GLY A 11 0.47 -10.52 2.30
N ASP A 12 -0.03 -9.32 2.03
CA ASP A 12 -1.09 -8.70 2.82
C ASP A 12 -2.42 -9.42 2.55
N GLY A 13 -2.68 -10.47 3.34
CA GLY A 13 -3.78 -11.40 3.11
C GLY A 13 -5.15 -10.71 3.01
N ASN A 14 -5.50 -9.79 3.92
CA ASN A 14 -6.79 -9.10 3.88
C ASN A 14 -6.68 -7.63 3.48
N PHE A 15 -5.48 -7.14 3.13
CA PHE A 15 -5.20 -5.76 2.73
C PHE A 15 -5.45 -4.68 3.79
N SER A 16 -5.73 -5.07 5.04
CA SER A 16 -6.05 -4.11 6.10
C SER A 16 -4.86 -3.24 6.49
N PHE A 17 -3.65 -3.80 6.50
CA PHE A 17 -2.42 -3.06 6.73
C PHE A 17 -2.18 -2.05 5.59
N SER A 18 -2.29 -2.51 4.34
CA SER A 18 -2.11 -1.66 3.16
C SER A 18 -3.09 -0.49 3.15
N LEU A 19 -4.36 -0.73 3.49
CA LEU A 19 -5.37 0.33 3.60
C LEU A 19 -5.04 1.32 4.72
N ALA A 20 -4.62 0.84 5.89
CA ALA A 20 -4.23 1.71 7.00
C ALA A 20 -3.02 2.59 6.63
N LEU A 21 -2.00 2.01 5.98
CA LEU A 21 -0.84 2.76 5.51
C LEU A 21 -1.24 3.80 4.45
N CYS A 22 -2.08 3.43 3.48
CA CYS A 22 -2.60 4.37 2.48
C CYS A 22 -3.32 5.56 3.12
N ARG A 23 -4.17 5.32 4.13
CA ARG A 23 -4.85 6.39 4.87
C ARG A 23 -3.85 7.37 5.46
N ILE A 24 -2.80 6.85 6.11
CA ILE A 24 -1.80 7.68 6.80
C ILE A 24 -0.95 8.49 5.79
N LEU A 25 -0.55 7.87 4.68
CA LEU A 25 0.33 8.51 3.67
C LEU A 25 -0.44 9.45 2.72
N PHE A 26 -1.72 9.19 2.51
CA PHE A 26 -2.62 9.95 1.65
C PHE A 26 -3.85 10.46 2.43
N PRO A 27 -3.65 11.26 3.50
CA PRO A 27 -4.74 11.70 4.36
C PRO A 27 -5.70 12.63 3.61
N ARG A 28 -7.00 12.43 3.79
CA ARG A 28 -8.03 13.38 3.34
C ARG A 28 -8.49 14.27 4.49
N GLN A 29 -9.05 15.43 4.15
CA GLN A 29 -9.66 16.34 5.13
C GLN A 29 -10.77 15.67 5.96
N SER A 30 -11.43 14.65 5.42
CA SER A 30 -12.48 13.87 6.09
C SER A 30 -11.95 12.79 7.04
N ASP A 31 -10.67 12.46 7.00
CA ASP A 31 -10.10 11.37 7.81
C ASP A 31 -9.80 11.90 9.23
N SER A 32 -10.83 11.97 10.07
CA SER A 32 -10.74 12.49 11.45
C SER A 32 -9.93 11.62 12.41
N GLU A 33 -9.56 10.40 12.00
CA GLU A 33 -8.92 9.39 12.86
C GLU A 33 -7.38 9.35 12.75
N ILE A 34 -6.78 10.12 11.82
CA ILE A 34 -5.32 10.11 11.64
C ILE A 34 -4.70 11.13 12.58
N SER A 35 -4.16 10.65 13.71
CA SER A 35 -3.37 11.48 14.62
C SER A 35 -2.03 11.86 13.98
N GLN A 36 -1.49 13.04 14.35
CA GLN A 36 -0.13 13.42 13.96
C GLN A 36 0.91 12.38 14.40
N THR A 37 0.67 11.71 15.53
CA THR A 37 1.51 10.62 16.03
C THR A 37 1.55 9.44 15.05
N ASN A 38 0.40 9.00 14.53
CA ASN A 38 0.34 7.90 13.57
C ASN A 38 1.05 8.26 12.26
N ALA A 39 0.87 9.50 11.79
CA ALA A 39 1.60 10.00 10.63
C ALA A 39 3.11 10.04 10.85
N HIS A 40 3.55 10.51 12.01
CA HIS A 40 4.96 10.52 12.37
C HIS A 40 5.57 9.12 12.44
N ILE A 41 4.85 8.14 13.02
CA ILE A 41 5.28 6.75 13.09
C ILE A 41 5.44 6.15 11.68
N ALA A 42 4.47 6.35 10.79
CA ALA A 42 4.55 5.82 9.42
C ALA A 42 5.71 6.44 8.64
N HIS A 43 5.90 7.76 8.72
CA HIS A 43 7.04 8.42 8.10
C HIS A 43 8.37 7.90 8.65
N SER A 44 8.47 7.71 9.98
CA SER A 44 9.69 7.17 10.61
C SER A 44 9.97 5.73 10.19
N PHE A 45 8.95 4.89 10.13
CA PHE A 45 9.07 3.50 9.68
C PHE A 45 9.60 3.42 8.25
N LEU A 46 9.15 4.32 7.37
CA LEU A 46 9.58 4.42 5.98
C LEU A 46 10.84 5.27 5.77
N SER A 47 11.47 5.74 6.85
CA SER A 47 12.63 6.65 6.80
C SER A 47 12.37 7.91 5.95
N LEU A 48 11.14 8.43 5.99
CA LEU A 48 10.71 9.61 5.26
C LEU A 48 10.78 10.88 6.11
N PRO A 49 11.17 12.03 5.52
CA PRO A 49 11.05 13.34 6.16
C PRO A 49 9.61 13.61 6.63
N PHE A 50 9.43 14.04 7.87
CA PHE A 50 8.15 14.48 8.42
C PHE A 50 8.19 15.98 8.77
N PRO A 51 7.14 16.76 8.48
CA PRO A 51 5.87 16.39 7.83
C PRO A 51 5.89 16.53 6.30
N SER A 52 7.05 16.80 5.70
CA SER A 52 7.14 17.43 4.37
C SER A 52 7.44 16.50 3.20
N PHE A 53 7.29 15.18 3.33
CA PHE A 53 7.42 14.29 2.18
C PHE A 53 6.20 14.41 1.25
N PRO A 54 6.38 14.72 -0.04
CA PRO A 54 5.25 14.85 -0.97
C PRO A 54 4.62 13.48 -1.21
N SER A 55 3.36 13.27 -0.79
CA SER A 55 2.68 11.99 -0.98
C SER A 55 2.62 11.55 -2.45
N ARG A 56 2.58 12.51 -3.39
CA ARG A 56 2.64 12.25 -4.84
C ARG A 56 3.93 11.56 -5.34
N ASN A 57 4.95 11.49 -4.50
CA ASN A 57 6.22 10.81 -4.78
C ASN A 57 6.29 9.42 -4.13
N ILE A 58 5.16 8.85 -3.68
CA ILE A 58 5.08 7.48 -3.14
C ILE A 58 4.31 6.61 -4.13
N GLU A 59 4.90 5.49 -4.52
CA GLU A 59 4.24 4.40 -5.25
C GLU A 59 4.14 3.19 -4.31
N ILE A 60 2.94 2.61 -4.17
CA ILE A 60 2.73 1.44 -3.32
C ILE A 60 2.28 0.28 -4.21
N THR A 61 2.96 -0.86 -4.12
CA THR A 61 2.47 -2.12 -4.67
C THR A 61 2.17 -3.05 -3.50
N THR A 62 0.91 -3.42 -3.32
CA THR A 62 0.50 -4.38 -2.30
C THR A 62 0.07 -5.68 -2.94
N THR A 63 0.38 -6.80 -2.28
CA THR A 63 0.28 -8.12 -2.90
C THR A 63 -0.39 -9.13 -2.00
N SER A 64 -1.08 -10.10 -2.61
CA SER A 64 -1.56 -11.31 -1.95
C SER A 64 -1.08 -12.56 -2.67
N PHE A 65 -0.88 -13.66 -1.92
CA PHE A 65 -0.64 -14.97 -2.51
C PHE A 65 -1.91 -15.56 -3.11
N ASP A 66 -3.03 -15.43 -2.42
CA ASP A 66 -4.34 -15.89 -2.90
C ASP A 66 -4.83 -15.03 -4.08
N SER A 67 -5.67 -15.64 -4.93
CA SER A 67 -6.45 -14.91 -5.94
C SER A 67 -7.53 -14.06 -5.29
N ARG A 68 -8.07 -13.08 -6.02
CA ARG A 68 -9.16 -12.22 -5.55
C ARG A 68 -10.37 -13.02 -5.03
N ASP A 69 -10.80 -14.03 -5.78
CA ASP A 69 -11.96 -14.84 -5.40
C ASP A 69 -11.69 -15.67 -4.13
N GLN A 70 -10.47 -16.19 -3.99
CA GLN A 70 -10.05 -16.91 -2.79
C GLN A 70 -10.05 -15.99 -1.57
N LEU A 71 -9.61 -14.74 -1.72
CA LEU A 71 -9.65 -13.75 -0.65
C LEU A 71 -11.06 -13.42 -0.20
N TYR A 72 -11.98 -13.22 -1.15
CA TYR A 72 -13.39 -12.97 -0.83
C TYR A 72 -14.02 -14.14 -0.09
N GLY A 73 -13.60 -15.37 -0.37
CA GLY A 73 -14.02 -16.56 0.37
C GLY A 73 -13.41 -16.67 1.78
N LYS A 74 -12.16 -16.22 1.98
CA LYS A 74 -11.43 -16.35 3.26
C LYS A 74 -11.67 -15.19 4.23
N TYR A 75 -11.77 -13.97 3.71
CA TYR A 75 -11.80 -12.73 4.48
C TYR A 75 -13.01 -11.90 4.07
N HIS A 76 -14.03 -11.89 4.93
CA HIS A 76 -15.30 -11.22 4.66
C HIS A 76 -15.14 -9.73 4.30
N ASP A 77 -14.19 -9.04 4.94
CA ASP A 77 -14.00 -7.60 4.77
C ASP A 77 -13.08 -7.24 3.60
N SER A 78 -12.42 -8.24 2.97
CA SER A 78 -11.42 -7.99 1.92
C SER A 78 -12.01 -7.30 0.70
N LYS A 79 -13.30 -7.53 0.39
CA LYS A 79 -13.98 -6.87 -0.73
C LYS A 79 -14.05 -5.36 -0.54
N GLU A 80 -14.58 -4.91 0.60
CA GLU A 80 -14.70 -3.48 0.89
C GLU A 80 -13.32 -2.81 1.02
N ILE A 81 -12.34 -3.53 1.58
CA ILE A 81 -10.96 -3.04 1.70
C ILE A 81 -10.32 -2.86 0.32
N LEU A 82 -10.44 -3.87 -0.56
CA LEU A 82 -9.88 -3.79 -1.92
C LEU A 82 -10.54 -2.68 -2.73
N GLU A 83 -11.88 -2.56 -2.69
CA GLU A 83 -12.59 -1.45 -3.34
C GLU A 83 -12.05 -0.10 -2.84
N LYS A 84 -11.86 0.06 -1.52
CA LYS A 84 -11.24 1.27 -0.96
C LYS A 84 -9.82 1.48 -1.46
N ILE A 85 -8.99 0.44 -1.60
CA ILE A 85 -7.62 0.62 -2.08
C ILE A 85 -7.61 1.01 -3.57
N GLU A 86 -8.25 0.21 -4.41
CA GLU A 86 -8.20 0.34 -5.86
C GLU A 86 -8.91 1.60 -6.36
N ASP A 87 -10.12 1.85 -5.88
CA ASP A 87 -10.91 3.00 -6.33
C ASP A 87 -10.42 4.32 -5.72
N ARG A 88 -9.99 4.32 -4.45
CA ARG A 88 -9.63 5.56 -3.76
C ARG A 88 -8.17 5.93 -3.95
N TYR A 89 -7.25 4.98 -3.83
CA TYR A 89 -5.82 5.27 -3.83
C TYR A 89 -5.13 4.80 -5.11
N GLY A 90 -5.67 3.79 -5.78
CA GLY A 90 -5.12 3.34 -7.06
C GLY A 90 -5.27 4.39 -8.16
N LYS A 91 -6.45 5.02 -8.25
CA LYS A 91 -6.73 6.07 -9.24
C LYS A 91 -5.97 7.38 -8.96
N ASP A 92 -5.86 7.76 -7.69
CA ASP A 92 -5.39 9.11 -7.31
C ASP A 92 -3.93 9.15 -6.83
N HIS A 93 -3.37 8.01 -6.38
CA HIS A 93 -2.13 7.98 -5.58
C HIS A 93 -1.12 6.88 -5.95
N GLY A 94 -1.24 6.26 -7.13
CA GLY A 94 -0.24 5.31 -7.62
C GLY A 94 -0.15 4.01 -6.80
N VAL A 95 -1.26 3.61 -6.17
CA VAL A 95 -1.35 2.36 -5.42
C VAL A 95 -1.80 1.22 -6.33
N VAL A 96 -1.08 0.11 -6.34
CA VAL A 96 -1.36 -1.06 -7.17
C VAL A 96 -1.60 -2.26 -6.28
N VAL A 97 -2.66 -3.01 -6.56
CA VAL A 97 -2.95 -4.30 -5.93
C VAL A 97 -2.58 -5.41 -6.91
N MET A 98 -1.84 -6.41 -6.45
CA MET A 98 -1.53 -7.62 -7.22
C MET A 98 -1.93 -8.88 -6.45
N HIS A 99 -2.46 -9.87 -7.16
CA HIS A 99 -2.87 -11.15 -6.59
C HIS A 99 -2.06 -12.29 -7.20
N GLY A 100 -2.00 -13.44 -6.52
CA GLY A 100 -1.23 -14.59 -7.01
C GLY A 100 0.29 -14.40 -6.91
N VAL A 101 0.77 -13.46 -6.08
CA VAL A 101 2.20 -13.16 -5.96
C VAL A 101 2.84 -14.12 -4.97
N ASN A 102 3.75 -14.95 -5.47
CA ASN A 102 4.58 -15.82 -4.66
C ASN A 102 5.82 -15.05 -4.17
N ALA A 103 5.93 -14.85 -2.86
CA ALA A 103 7.05 -14.14 -2.24
C ALA A 103 8.43 -14.80 -2.48
N TRP A 104 8.45 -16.06 -2.90
CA TRP A 104 9.66 -16.80 -3.25
C TRP A 104 10.08 -16.61 -4.72
N GLU A 105 9.24 -15.98 -5.53
CA GLU A 105 9.41 -15.83 -6.98
C GLU A 105 9.25 -14.38 -7.44
N LEU A 106 9.62 -13.42 -6.59
CA LEU A 106 9.45 -11.99 -6.84
C LEU A 106 10.09 -11.54 -8.16
N ASP A 107 11.24 -12.11 -8.52
CA ASP A 107 11.92 -11.80 -9.79
C ASP A 107 11.05 -12.11 -11.01
N LYS A 108 10.18 -13.14 -10.94
CA LYS A 108 9.23 -13.46 -12.01
C LYS A 108 8.09 -12.47 -12.10
N CYS A 109 7.67 -11.90 -10.96
CA CYS A 109 6.57 -10.95 -10.87
C CYS A 109 6.99 -9.51 -11.21
N PHE A 110 8.21 -9.12 -10.85
CA PHE A 110 8.67 -7.73 -10.88
C PHE A 110 9.87 -7.49 -11.80
N GLY A 111 10.52 -8.55 -12.31
CA GLY A 111 11.69 -8.43 -13.19
C GLY A 111 12.79 -7.60 -12.56
N GLU A 112 13.26 -6.57 -13.28
CA GLU A 112 14.31 -5.65 -12.80
C GLU A 112 13.78 -4.51 -11.93
N ARG A 113 12.47 -4.49 -11.61
CA ARG A 113 11.88 -3.40 -10.80
C ARG A 113 12.43 -3.45 -9.37
N LYS A 114 13.04 -2.34 -8.96
CA LYS A 114 13.53 -2.15 -7.59
C LYS A 114 12.49 -1.46 -6.71
N PHE A 115 12.44 -1.87 -5.45
CA PHE A 115 11.66 -1.27 -4.38
C PHE A 115 12.60 -0.74 -3.31
N ASP A 116 12.28 0.43 -2.78
CA ASP A 116 13.06 1.09 -1.73
C ASP A 116 12.73 0.50 -0.35
N CYS A 117 11.53 -0.05 -0.19
CA CYS A 117 11.11 -0.79 1.00
C CYS A 117 10.26 -2.01 0.60
N VAL A 118 10.42 -3.10 1.35
CA VAL A 118 9.68 -4.38 1.20
C VAL A 118 9.19 -4.83 2.57
#